data_AF-A0A820BI73-F1
#
_entry.id   AF-A0A820BI73-F1
#
_cell.length_a   1.000
_cell.length_b   1.000
_cell.length_c   1.000
_cell.angle_alpha   90.00
_cell.angle_beta   90.00
_cell.angle_gamma   90.00
#
_symmetry.space_group_name_H-M   'P 1'
#
loop_
_entity.id
_entity.type
_entity.pdbx_description
1 polymer ?
#
loop_
_entity_poly.entity_id
_entity_poly.type
_entity_poly.pdbx_seq_one_letter_code
_entity_poly.pdbx_strand_id
1 'polypeptide(L)'
;MLDTARHFLPVPIIKKNLDIMSYNKLNVFHWHLVDDQSFPFESTAFPELSRKGAFSPDHVYTPADVADVIEHARLRGIRVIPEMDTPGHTYSWGKSMPELITVCWADGKPYQAIYGVHGAMEVFNPSEPRVYSTMDTLLREVKQRFPSNYIHLGMDEAYDRCWLSNPNLTQWMPTVNISNVKGLHAYYADRILNIMRNISSTPIVWQDVWDENVTLPQDTIIQVWKGDNGLWGPYLDKAAKQGYDVILSTPWYLNLISYGKYNTNASLMNLEFFKHYEIEPLMNFTGTEEQKKHILGGEACVWAEFVDSTNLLTTLWPRASAVAERLWSAASVNKSEDAQFRLDVHRCRLLRRGIPAQPLLNGYCGNYELGMPRSMVNHPAFNYENPVWVVTTTAASTQTITSSGQTITSNTQTMTP
;
A
#
# COMPACT_ATOMS: atom_id res chain seq x y z
N MET A 1 2.61 -3.77 -3.42
CA MET A 1 1.49 -4.24 -2.58
C MET A 1 0.21 -3.47 -2.88
N LEU A 2 -0.93 -4.17 -2.98
CA LEU A 2 -2.27 -3.56 -2.92
C LEU A 2 -3.03 -4.10 -1.70
N ASP A 3 -3.64 -3.19 -0.95
CA ASP A 3 -4.59 -3.45 0.12
C ASP A 3 -6.01 -3.57 -0.42
N THR A 4 -6.66 -4.69 -0.11
CA THR A 4 -8.04 -4.98 -0.51
C THR A 4 -9.01 -5.13 0.66
N ALA A 5 -8.53 -4.83 1.87
CA ALA A 5 -9.26 -5.00 3.11
C ALA A 5 -9.83 -3.69 3.63
N ARG A 6 -9.08 -2.58 3.53
CA ARG A 6 -9.57 -1.26 3.94
C ARG A 6 -10.66 -0.76 3.00
N HIS A 7 -10.48 -1.00 1.70
CA HIS A 7 -11.53 -0.91 0.68
C HIS A 7 -11.42 -2.10 -0.28
N PHE A 8 -12.56 -2.66 -0.67
CA PHE A 8 -12.60 -3.73 -1.66
C PHE A 8 -12.22 -3.21 -3.05
N LEU A 9 -11.37 -3.96 -3.77
CA LEU A 9 -10.97 -3.64 -5.14
C LEU A 9 -11.56 -4.68 -6.11
N PRO A 10 -12.45 -4.28 -7.03
CA PRO A 10 -13.02 -5.22 -7.99
C PRO A 10 -11.93 -5.93 -8.82
N VAL A 11 -12.12 -7.22 -9.11
CA VAL A 11 -11.20 -8.03 -9.93
C VAL A 11 -10.76 -7.33 -11.23
N PRO A 12 -11.64 -6.66 -12.00
CA PRO A 12 -11.22 -5.92 -13.19
C PRO A 12 -10.18 -4.82 -12.92
N ILE A 13 -10.24 -4.16 -11.77
CA ILE A 13 -9.27 -3.13 -11.37
C ILE A 13 -7.93 -3.77 -10.99
N ILE A 14 -7.94 -4.88 -10.26
CA ILE A 14 -6.73 -5.65 -9.94
C ILE A 14 -6.05 -6.14 -11.23
N LYS A 15 -6.80 -6.73 -12.17
CA LYS A 15 -6.30 -7.19 -13.47
C LYS A 15 -5.73 -6.05 -14.30
N LYS A 16 -6.37 -4.88 -14.29
CA LYS A 16 -5.86 -3.67 -14.95
C LYS A 16 -4.57 -3.17 -14.29
N ASN A 17 -4.43 -3.28 -12.98
CA ASN A 17 -3.16 -2.99 -12.32
C ASN A 17 -2.05 -3.97 -12.74
N LEU A 18 -2.34 -5.27 -12.84
CA LEU A 18 -1.40 -6.29 -13.32
C LEU A 18 -0.94 -6.03 -14.77
N ASP A 19 -1.82 -5.52 -15.64
CA ASP A 19 -1.43 -5.05 -16.97
C ASP A 19 -0.37 -3.94 -16.90
N ILE A 20 -0.58 -2.96 -16.03
CA ILE A 20 0.33 -1.82 -15.89
C ILE A 20 1.66 -2.24 -15.25
N MET A 21 1.62 -3.16 -14.28
CA MET A 21 2.82 -3.79 -13.70
C MET A 21 3.69 -4.42 -14.78
N SER A 22 3.08 -5.18 -15.71
CA SER A 22 3.79 -5.77 -16.86
C SER A 22 4.45 -4.71 -17.73
N TYR A 23 3.77 -3.59 -18.01
CA TYR A 23 4.33 -2.49 -18.79
C TYR A 23 5.52 -1.80 -18.12
N ASN A 24 5.63 -1.93 -16.80
CA ASN A 24 6.68 -1.38 -15.96
C ASN A 24 7.71 -2.43 -15.51
N LYS A 25 7.60 -3.68 -16.00
CA LYS A 25 8.47 -4.81 -15.63
C LYS A 25 8.49 -5.17 -14.14
N LEU A 26 7.42 -4.87 -13.42
CA LEU A 26 7.21 -5.39 -12.07
C LEU A 26 6.75 -6.85 -12.16
N ASN A 27 7.25 -7.70 -11.26
CA ASN A 27 7.07 -9.15 -11.32
C ASN A 27 6.50 -9.77 -10.02
N VAL A 28 6.16 -8.96 -9.03
CA VAL A 28 5.53 -9.40 -7.78
C VAL A 28 4.30 -8.55 -7.50
N PHE A 29 3.15 -9.22 -7.39
CA PHE A 29 1.92 -8.68 -6.85
C PHE A 29 1.76 -9.19 -5.42
N HIS A 30 2.19 -8.37 -4.47
CA HIS A 30 1.88 -8.54 -3.07
C HIS A 30 0.42 -8.12 -2.82
N TRP A 31 -0.41 -9.09 -2.47
CA TRP A 31 -1.84 -8.93 -2.26
C TRP A 31 -2.16 -9.01 -0.77
N HIS A 32 -2.37 -7.84 -0.17
CA HIS A 32 -2.87 -7.70 1.20
C HIS A 32 -4.38 -7.96 1.21
N LEU A 33 -4.75 -9.21 1.50
CA LEU A 33 -6.07 -9.77 1.26
C LEU A 33 -7.10 -9.36 2.30
N VAL A 34 -6.70 -9.33 3.57
CA VAL A 34 -7.57 -9.18 4.73
C VAL A 34 -6.86 -8.31 5.78
N ASP A 35 -7.64 -7.55 6.56
CA ASP A 35 -7.18 -6.66 7.63
C ASP A 35 -8.36 -6.42 8.59
N ASP A 36 -8.26 -5.45 9.50
CA ASP A 36 -9.28 -5.09 10.47
C ASP A 36 -10.65 -4.83 9.84
N GLN A 37 -10.70 -4.06 8.76
CA GLN A 37 -11.95 -3.51 8.24
C GLN A 37 -12.78 -4.56 7.51
N SER A 38 -12.14 -5.47 6.77
CA SER A 38 -12.85 -6.53 6.05
C SER A 38 -12.04 -7.81 5.82
N PHE A 39 -12.78 -8.92 5.73
CA PHE A 39 -12.29 -10.24 5.32
C PHE A 39 -12.94 -10.64 3.98
N PRO A 40 -12.46 -10.13 2.83
CA PRO A 40 -13.07 -10.42 1.54
C PRO A 40 -12.67 -11.80 0.97
N PHE A 41 -11.62 -12.45 1.47
CA PHE A 41 -11.20 -13.76 0.96
C PHE A 41 -12.22 -14.85 1.31
N GLU A 42 -12.81 -15.53 0.32
CA GLU A 42 -13.72 -16.66 0.59
C GLU A 42 -12.92 -17.94 0.90
N SER A 43 -12.79 -18.26 2.19
CA SER A 43 -12.24 -19.54 2.63
C SER A 43 -13.27 -20.66 2.46
N THR A 44 -12.86 -21.74 1.83
CA THR A 44 -13.65 -22.97 1.72
C THR A 44 -13.70 -23.74 3.03
N ALA A 45 -12.63 -23.70 3.83
CA ALA A 45 -12.57 -24.33 5.14
C ALA A 45 -13.39 -23.56 6.19
N PHE A 46 -13.44 -22.22 6.08
CA PHE A 46 -14.14 -21.34 7.00
C PHE A 46 -15.03 -20.30 6.27
N PRO A 47 -16.15 -20.72 5.66
CA PRO A 47 -17.01 -19.82 4.88
C PRO A 47 -17.58 -18.65 5.69
N GLU A 48 -17.68 -18.79 7.01
CA GLU A 48 -18.20 -17.75 7.89
C GLU A 48 -17.27 -16.52 7.98
N LEU A 49 -15.96 -16.70 7.72
CA LEU A 49 -15.00 -15.59 7.74
C LEU A 49 -15.39 -14.49 6.75
N SER A 50 -15.68 -14.84 5.48
CA SER A 50 -16.13 -13.84 4.51
C SER A 50 -17.59 -13.45 4.70
N ARG A 51 -18.48 -14.39 5.06
CA ARG A 51 -19.92 -14.10 5.27
C ARG A 51 -20.19 -13.06 6.36
N LYS A 52 -19.33 -13.01 7.39
CA LYS A 52 -19.47 -12.06 8.51
C LYS A 52 -18.38 -11.00 8.54
N GLY A 53 -17.23 -11.27 7.94
CA GLY A 53 -16.07 -10.38 7.94
C GLY A 53 -16.00 -9.43 6.74
N ALA A 54 -16.56 -9.78 5.58
CA ALA A 54 -16.58 -8.90 4.41
C ALA A 54 -17.53 -7.69 4.59
N PHE A 55 -17.36 -6.66 3.76
CA PHE A 55 -18.26 -5.50 3.78
C PHE A 55 -19.69 -5.84 3.38
N SER A 56 -19.86 -6.70 2.38
CA SER A 56 -21.14 -7.30 1.99
C SER A 56 -20.86 -8.60 1.21
N PRO A 57 -21.89 -9.41 0.91
CA PRO A 57 -21.75 -10.58 0.03
C PRO A 57 -21.20 -10.28 -1.37
N ASP A 58 -21.30 -9.03 -1.84
CA ASP A 58 -20.78 -8.61 -3.15
C ASP A 58 -19.30 -8.18 -3.10
N HIS A 59 -18.73 -8.02 -1.91
CA HIS A 59 -17.35 -7.59 -1.67
C HIS A 59 -16.49 -8.77 -1.21
N VAL A 60 -16.53 -9.86 -1.98
CA VAL A 60 -15.87 -11.13 -1.68
C VAL A 60 -15.07 -11.58 -2.90
N TYR A 61 -13.88 -12.14 -2.67
CA TYR A 61 -13.08 -12.84 -3.67
C TYR A 61 -13.32 -14.34 -3.56
N THR A 62 -14.06 -14.89 -4.52
CA THR A 62 -14.37 -16.32 -4.59
C THR A 62 -13.12 -17.15 -4.99
N PRO A 63 -13.15 -18.49 -4.84
CA PRO A 63 -12.24 -19.41 -5.51
C PRO A 63 -11.93 -19.08 -6.97
N ALA A 64 -12.96 -18.75 -7.74
CA ALA A 64 -12.81 -18.42 -9.16
C ALA A 64 -12.10 -17.08 -9.36
N ASP A 65 -12.43 -16.05 -8.57
CA ASP A 65 -11.80 -14.74 -8.67
C ASP A 65 -10.31 -14.79 -8.38
N VAL A 66 -9.92 -15.49 -7.30
CA VAL A 66 -8.51 -15.67 -6.94
C VAL A 66 -7.76 -16.42 -8.04
N ALA A 67 -8.35 -17.49 -8.59
CA ALA A 67 -7.74 -18.24 -9.69
C ALA A 67 -7.58 -17.39 -10.97
N ASP A 68 -8.56 -16.55 -11.30
CA ASP A 68 -8.52 -15.64 -12.45
C ASP A 68 -7.42 -14.56 -12.28
N VAL A 69 -7.31 -13.97 -11.09
CA VAL A 69 -6.23 -13.00 -10.79
C VAL A 69 -4.85 -13.67 -10.92
N ILE A 70 -4.67 -14.88 -10.38
CA ILE A 70 -3.42 -15.63 -10.46
C ILE A 70 -3.06 -15.95 -11.91
N GLU A 71 -4.00 -16.45 -12.71
CA GLU A 71 -3.73 -16.79 -14.11
C GLU A 71 -3.43 -15.53 -14.94
N HIS A 72 -4.16 -14.44 -14.70
CA HIS A 72 -3.91 -13.16 -15.38
C HIS A 72 -2.52 -12.59 -15.05
N ALA A 73 -2.08 -12.74 -13.80
CA ALA A 73 -0.72 -12.40 -13.36
C ALA A 73 0.33 -13.32 -14.01
N ARG A 74 0.10 -14.64 -14.03
CA ARG A 74 1.00 -15.64 -14.62
C ARG A 74 1.28 -15.38 -16.09
N LEU A 75 0.25 -15.05 -16.88
CA LEU A 75 0.38 -14.69 -18.31
C LEU A 75 1.27 -13.45 -18.55
N ARG A 76 1.55 -12.67 -17.50
CA ARG A 76 2.41 -11.48 -17.53
C ARG A 76 3.75 -11.68 -16.82
N GLY A 77 4.03 -12.89 -16.33
CA GLY A 77 5.25 -13.18 -15.56
C GLY A 77 5.24 -12.54 -14.16
N ILE A 78 4.06 -12.33 -13.57
CA ILE A 78 3.90 -11.72 -12.24
C ILE A 78 3.55 -12.83 -11.23
N ARG A 79 4.34 -12.94 -10.17
CA ARG A 79 4.06 -13.78 -9.00
C ARG A 79 2.98 -13.11 -8.15
N VAL A 80 2.03 -13.88 -7.64
CA VAL A 80 1.05 -13.40 -6.65
C VAL A 80 1.44 -13.92 -5.28
N ILE A 81 1.76 -13.02 -4.35
CA ILE A 81 2.11 -13.35 -2.97
C ILE A 81 0.94 -12.90 -2.08
N PRO A 82 0.18 -13.83 -1.49
CA PRO A 82 -0.87 -13.48 -0.56
C PRO A 82 -0.28 -13.06 0.79
N GLU A 83 -0.90 -12.07 1.41
CA GLU A 83 -0.69 -11.72 2.81
C GLU A 83 -1.92 -12.05 3.65
N MET A 84 -1.68 -12.71 4.79
CA MET A 84 -2.66 -12.96 5.84
C MET A 84 -2.05 -12.46 7.15
N ASP A 85 -2.22 -11.16 7.39
CA ASP A 85 -1.57 -10.49 8.51
C ASP A 85 -2.24 -10.84 9.86
N THR A 86 -1.39 -11.26 10.80
CA THR A 86 -1.74 -11.66 12.16
C THR A 86 -0.50 -11.49 13.06
N PRO A 87 -0.62 -11.23 14.38
CA PRO A 87 -1.84 -11.22 15.18
C PRO A 87 -2.52 -9.84 15.26
N GLY A 88 -1.86 -8.78 14.76
CA GLY A 88 -2.49 -7.49 14.47
C GLY A 88 -3.50 -7.60 13.32
N HIS A 89 -4.17 -6.50 13.00
CA HIS A 89 -4.99 -6.39 11.79
C HIS A 89 -6.07 -7.49 11.63
N THR A 90 -6.64 -7.96 12.75
CA THR A 90 -7.51 -9.15 12.79
C THR A 90 -8.96 -8.89 13.22
N TYR A 91 -9.40 -7.62 13.33
CA TYR A 91 -10.77 -7.34 13.75
C TYR A 91 -11.85 -8.03 12.89
N SER A 92 -11.68 -8.07 11.57
CA SER A 92 -12.65 -8.69 10.65
C SER A 92 -12.84 -10.19 10.90
N TRP A 93 -11.80 -10.87 11.39
CA TRP A 93 -11.83 -12.29 11.77
C TRP A 93 -12.71 -12.51 12.99
N GLY A 94 -12.61 -11.60 13.97
CA GLY A 94 -13.39 -11.59 15.21
C GLY A 94 -14.91 -11.52 15.00
N LYS A 95 -15.37 -10.96 13.88
CA LYS A 95 -16.80 -10.94 13.52
C LYS A 95 -17.37 -12.35 13.30
N SER A 96 -16.54 -13.28 12.84
CA SER A 96 -16.93 -14.69 12.64
C SER A 96 -16.49 -15.58 13.79
N MET A 97 -15.31 -15.35 14.33
CA MET A 97 -14.66 -16.20 15.33
C MET A 97 -14.21 -15.34 16.53
N PRO A 98 -15.15 -14.80 17.32
CA PRO A 98 -14.83 -13.90 18.43
C PRO A 98 -13.91 -14.52 19.48
N GLU A 99 -13.90 -15.85 19.59
CA GLU A 99 -13.02 -16.60 20.48
C GLU A 99 -11.53 -16.48 20.15
N LEU A 100 -11.17 -16.09 18.91
CA LEU A 100 -9.78 -15.91 18.52
C LEU A 100 -9.19 -14.60 19.03
N ILE A 101 -10.03 -13.62 19.36
CA ILE A 101 -9.62 -12.26 19.66
C ILE A 101 -9.41 -12.06 21.16
N THR A 102 -8.41 -11.27 21.52
CA THR A 102 -8.15 -10.89 22.91
C THR A 102 -9.20 -9.89 23.38
N VAL A 103 -9.89 -10.21 24.48
CA VAL A 103 -10.73 -9.22 25.17
C VAL A 103 -9.83 -8.23 25.91
N CYS A 104 -9.82 -6.96 25.49
CA CYS A 104 -9.08 -5.91 26.19
C CYS A 104 -9.80 -5.50 27.49
N TRP A 105 -9.06 -4.89 28.42
CA TRP A 105 -9.60 -4.43 29.70
C TRP A 105 -9.23 -2.96 29.96
N ALA A 106 -10.18 -2.21 30.51
CA ALA A 106 -9.99 -0.85 30.99
C ALA A 106 -10.75 -0.68 32.32
N ASP A 107 -10.14 0.01 33.28
CA ASP A 107 -10.74 0.28 34.60
C ASP A 107 -11.31 -0.98 35.31
N GLY A 108 -10.60 -2.10 35.19
CA GLY A 108 -10.96 -3.37 35.83
C GLY A 108 -12.17 -4.08 35.21
N LYS A 109 -12.58 -3.68 33.99
CA LYS A 109 -13.69 -4.30 33.26
C LYS A 109 -13.27 -4.67 31.83
N PRO A 110 -13.84 -5.74 31.26
CA PRO A 110 -13.67 -6.01 29.84
C PRO A 110 -14.24 -4.85 29.02
N TYR A 111 -13.47 -4.43 28.02
CA TYR A 111 -13.84 -3.41 27.06
C TYR A 111 -13.67 -4.01 25.66
N GLN A 112 -14.74 -3.98 24.87
CA GLN A 112 -14.71 -4.40 23.47
C GLN A 112 -14.45 -3.17 22.60
N ALA A 113 -13.57 -3.29 21.61
CA ALA A 113 -13.20 -2.17 20.78
C ALA A 113 -14.40 -1.70 19.95
N ILE A 114 -14.55 -0.38 19.83
CA ILE A 114 -15.58 0.22 18.99
C ILE A 114 -15.03 0.32 17.55
N TYR A 115 -15.78 -0.25 16.61
CA TYR A 115 -15.46 -0.21 15.18
C TYR A 115 -15.28 1.23 14.67
N GLY A 116 -14.25 1.47 13.86
CA GLY A 116 -13.90 2.78 13.30
C GLY A 116 -13.13 3.72 14.24
N VAL A 117 -12.96 3.34 15.52
CA VAL A 117 -12.15 4.09 16.49
C VAL A 117 -10.96 3.26 16.98
N HIS A 118 -11.11 1.94 17.07
CA HIS A 118 -10.19 1.06 17.79
C HIS A 118 -9.95 -0.32 17.13
N GLY A 119 -10.18 -0.48 15.82
CA GLY A 119 -10.01 -1.78 15.13
C GLY A 119 -8.66 -2.45 15.43
N ALA A 120 -7.58 -1.65 15.40
CA ALA A 120 -6.21 -2.10 15.69
C ALA A 120 -6.02 -2.72 17.09
N MET A 121 -6.94 -2.53 18.04
CA MET A 121 -6.85 -3.13 19.38
C MET A 121 -7.25 -4.61 19.41
N GLU A 122 -7.96 -5.08 18.39
CA GLU A 122 -8.57 -6.41 18.34
C GLU A 122 -7.55 -7.37 17.72
N VAL A 123 -6.65 -7.84 18.57
CA VAL A 123 -5.53 -8.72 18.23
C VAL A 123 -5.81 -10.16 18.64
N PHE A 124 -5.28 -11.13 17.88
CA PHE A 124 -5.40 -12.54 18.25
C PHE A 124 -4.88 -12.83 19.65
N ASN A 125 -5.54 -13.75 20.34
CA ASN A 125 -5.17 -14.21 21.67
C ASN A 125 -4.09 -15.30 21.59
N PRO A 126 -2.81 -15.03 21.91
CA PRO A 126 -1.74 -16.02 21.80
C PRO A 126 -1.88 -17.19 22.79
N SER A 127 -2.72 -17.07 23.82
CA SER A 127 -3.00 -18.18 24.74
C SER A 127 -4.06 -19.15 24.22
N GLU A 128 -4.81 -18.80 23.17
CA GLU A 128 -5.92 -19.60 22.64
C GLU A 128 -5.41 -20.63 21.60
N PRO A 129 -5.44 -21.94 21.90
CA PRO A 129 -4.97 -22.96 20.96
C PRO A 129 -5.70 -22.95 19.62
N ARG A 130 -6.97 -22.52 19.58
CA ARG A 130 -7.77 -22.45 18.37
C ARG A 130 -7.27 -21.43 17.35
N VAL A 131 -6.51 -20.41 17.77
CA VAL A 131 -5.82 -19.49 16.84
C VAL A 131 -4.89 -20.29 15.94
N TYR A 132 -4.06 -21.14 16.53
CA TYR A 132 -3.05 -21.88 15.78
C TYR A 132 -3.66 -22.97 14.88
N SER A 133 -4.72 -23.67 15.31
CA SER A 133 -5.39 -24.66 14.47
C SER A 133 -6.17 -24.02 13.31
N THR A 134 -6.74 -22.83 13.53
CA THR A 134 -7.39 -22.04 12.48
C THR A 134 -6.36 -21.56 11.45
N MET A 135 -5.22 -21.01 11.91
CA MET A 135 -4.14 -20.57 11.03
C MET A 135 -3.49 -21.73 10.27
N ASP A 136 -3.29 -22.90 10.88
CA ASP A 136 -2.78 -24.07 10.15
C ASP A 136 -3.72 -24.48 9.01
N THR A 137 -5.02 -24.55 9.28
CA THR A 137 -6.02 -24.91 8.27
C THR A 137 -6.08 -23.86 7.15
N LEU A 138 -6.12 -22.58 7.49
CA LEU A 138 -6.25 -21.51 6.52
C LEU A 138 -4.98 -21.31 5.69
N LEU A 139 -3.78 -21.35 6.31
CA LEU A 139 -2.53 -21.23 5.57
C LEU A 139 -2.29 -22.43 4.64
N ARG A 140 -2.78 -23.63 4.98
CA ARG A 140 -2.82 -24.77 4.04
C ARG A 140 -3.72 -24.48 2.84
N GLU A 141 -4.91 -23.93 3.06
CA GLU A 141 -5.80 -23.53 1.97
C GLU A 141 -5.17 -22.45 1.08
N VAL A 142 -4.57 -21.42 1.68
CA VAL A 142 -3.86 -20.35 0.96
C VAL A 142 -2.71 -20.95 0.16
N LYS A 143 -1.88 -21.82 0.75
CA LYS A 143 -0.79 -22.50 0.03
C LYS A 143 -1.29 -23.36 -1.13
N GLN A 144 -2.45 -23.98 -1.01
CA GLN A 144 -3.05 -24.76 -2.09
C GLN A 144 -3.56 -23.87 -3.24
N ARG A 145 -4.13 -22.70 -2.91
CA ARG A 145 -4.75 -21.80 -3.90
C ARG A 145 -3.74 -20.88 -4.59
N PHE A 146 -2.65 -20.52 -3.91
CA PHE A 146 -1.61 -19.64 -4.43
C PHE A 146 -0.35 -20.45 -4.79
N PRO A 147 0.06 -20.48 -6.07
CA PRO A 147 1.20 -21.31 -6.51
C PRO A 147 2.57 -20.76 -6.05
N SER A 148 2.61 -19.57 -5.45
CA SER A 148 3.84 -19.01 -4.88
C SER A 148 4.38 -19.89 -3.74
N ASN A 149 5.71 -19.97 -3.63
CA ASN A 149 6.35 -20.57 -2.46
C ASN A 149 6.39 -19.65 -1.23
N TYR A 150 5.92 -18.43 -1.39
CA TYR A 150 5.95 -17.40 -0.36
C TYR A 150 4.54 -17.02 0.05
N ILE A 151 4.36 -16.86 1.36
CA ILE A 151 3.16 -16.25 1.97
C ILE A 151 3.69 -15.16 2.91
N HIS A 152 3.13 -13.96 2.81
CA HIS A 152 3.42 -12.89 3.75
C HIS A 152 2.55 -13.10 5.00
N LEU A 153 3.16 -13.16 6.17
CA LEU A 153 2.47 -13.38 7.45
C LEU A 153 2.10 -12.08 8.15
N GLY A 154 2.53 -10.94 7.59
CA GLY A 154 2.42 -9.62 8.19
C GLY A 154 3.24 -9.55 9.48
N MET A 155 2.54 -9.64 10.61
CA MET A 155 3.04 -9.58 11.98
C MET A 155 3.53 -8.19 12.38
N ASP A 156 2.97 -7.14 11.80
CA ASP A 156 3.22 -5.76 12.19
C ASP A 156 2.17 -5.20 13.15
N GLU A 157 2.58 -4.14 13.85
CA GLU A 157 1.71 -3.23 14.62
C GLU A 157 0.73 -3.88 15.62
N ALA A 158 1.01 -5.09 16.12
CA ALA A 158 0.13 -5.72 17.08
C ALA A 158 0.02 -4.87 18.36
N TYR A 159 -1.22 -4.69 18.84
CA TYR A 159 -1.53 -3.77 19.91
C TYR A 159 -1.27 -4.35 21.31
N ASP A 160 -0.01 -4.26 21.74
CA ASP A 160 0.52 -4.73 23.03
C ASP A 160 -0.35 -4.40 24.25
N ARG A 161 -0.95 -3.21 24.29
CA ARG A 161 -1.73 -2.75 25.44
C ARG A 161 -2.96 -3.62 25.68
N CYS A 162 -3.58 -4.17 24.62
CA CYS A 162 -4.72 -5.07 24.80
C CYS A 162 -4.30 -6.36 25.51
N TRP A 163 -3.21 -7.00 25.03
CA TRP A 163 -2.67 -8.20 25.69
C TRP A 163 -2.30 -7.95 27.15
N LEU A 164 -1.58 -6.87 27.42
CA LEU A 164 -1.14 -6.53 28.78
C LEU A 164 -2.30 -6.13 29.72
N SER A 165 -3.42 -5.66 29.17
CA SER A 165 -4.61 -5.36 29.96
C SER A 165 -5.38 -6.61 30.40
N ASN A 166 -5.28 -7.71 29.65
CA ASN A 166 -6.10 -8.90 29.87
C ASN A 166 -5.59 -9.73 31.07
N PRO A 167 -6.41 -9.93 32.13
CA PRO A 167 -6.00 -10.65 33.34
C PRO A 167 -5.72 -12.14 33.08
N ASN A 168 -6.43 -12.77 32.14
CA ASN A 168 -6.20 -14.18 31.81
C ASN A 168 -4.84 -14.35 31.12
N LEU A 169 -4.49 -13.46 30.18
CA LEU A 169 -3.19 -13.49 29.51
C LEU A 169 -2.05 -13.20 30.49
N THR A 170 -2.17 -12.18 31.32
CA THR A 170 -1.14 -11.83 32.31
C THR A 170 -0.93 -12.93 33.37
N GLN A 171 -1.97 -13.70 33.72
CA GLN A 171 -1.84 -14.89 34.58
C GLN A 171 -1.30 -16.12 33.83
N TRP A 172 -1.60 -16.25 32.53
CA TRP A 172 -1.12 -17.35 31.70
C TRP A 172 0.36 -17.23 31.34
N MET A 173 0.85 -16.01 31.07
CA MET A 173 2.23 -15.74 30.65
C MET A 173 3.31 -16.44 31.51
N PRO A 174 3.28 -16.35 32.86
CA PRO A 174 4.26 -17.05 33.70
C PRO A 174 4.22 -18.58 33.58
N THR A 175 3.06 -19.17 33.24
CA THR A 175 2.91 -20.63 33.11
C THR A 175 3.66 -21.21 31.90
N VAL A 176 3.99 -20.35 30.93
CA VAL A 176 4.75 -20.68 29.72
C VAL A 176 6.08 -19.93 29.65
N ASN A 177 6.60 -19.45 30.79
CA ASN A 177 7.86 -18.72 30.92
C ASN A 177 7.95 -17.42 30.08
N ILE A 178 6.82 -16.75 29.86
CA ILE A 178 6.77 -15.44 29.20
C ILE A 178 6.69 -14.37 30.28
N SER A 179 7.56 -13.34 30.19
CA SER A 179 7.63 -12.28 31.21
C SER A 179 7.25 -10.89 30.72
N ASN A 180 7.16 -10.69 29.41
CA ASN A 180 6.84 -9.41 28.79
C ASN A 180 6.20 -9.61 27.42
N VAL A 181 5.76 -8.51 26.80
CA VAL A 181 5.04 -8.55 25.53
C VAL A 181 5.88 -9.06 24.36
N LYS A 182 7.19 -8.79 24.33
CA LYS A 182 8.10 -9.36 23.32
C LYS A 182 8.13 -10.89 23.38
N GLY A 183 8.00 -11.46 24.58
CA GLY A 183 7.85 -12.90 24.74
C GLY A 183 6.52 -13.45 24.22
N LEU A 184 5.43 -12.66 24.23
CA LEU A 184 4.16 -13.02 23.59
C LEU A 184 4.28 -13.01 22.07
N HIS A 185 4.89 -11.96 21.49
CA HIS A 185 5.20 -11.89 20.07
C HIS A 185 6.08 -13.07 19.63
N ALA A 186 7.15 -13.36 20.37
CA ALA A 186 8.02 -14.51 20.10
C ALA A 186 7.25 -15.84 20.16
N TYR A 187 6.39 -16.02 21.17
CA TYR A 187 5.57 -17.22 21.31
C TYR A 187 4.59 -17.40 20.16
N TYR A 188 3.92 -16.32 19.74
CA TYR A 188 3.01 -16.33 18.61
C TYR A 188 3.74 -16.64 17.31
N ALA A 189 4.81 -15.88 17.02
CA ALA A 189 5.60 -16.00 15.81
C ALA A 189 6.19 -17.40 15.65
N ASP A 190 6.81 -17.99 16.68
CA ASP A 190 7.39 -19.34 16.60
C ASP A 190 6.34 -20.39 16.17
N ARG A 191 5.13 -20.29 16.70
CA ARG A 191 4.03 -21.22 16.40
C ARG A 191 3.53 -21.08 14.96
N ILE A 192 3.37 -19.85 14.47
CA ILE A 192 2.97 -19.61 13.06
C ILE A 192 4.09 -19.99 12.09
N LEU A 193 5.35 -19.67 12.42
CA LEU A 193 6.50 -20.06 11.59
C LEU A 193 6.70 -21.59 11.58
N ASN A 194 6.35 -22.30 12.66
CA ASN A 194 6.31 -23.76 12.67
C ASN A 194 5.22 -24.32 11.72
N ILE A 195 4.05 -23.68 11.66
CA ILE A 195 3.01 -24.03 10.67
C ILE A 195 3.58 -23.86 9.25
N MET A 196 4.23 -22.73 8.96
CA MET A 196 4.85 -22.47 7.65
C MET A 196 5.87 -23.54 7.23
N ARG A 197 6.73 -23.97 8.16
CA ARG A 197 7.66 -25.10 7.95
C ARG A 197 6.91 -26.39 7.62
N ASN A 198 5.84 -26.71 8.35
CA ASN A 198 5.05 -27.92 8.12
C ASN A 198 4.30 -27.93 6.79
N ILE A 199 3.97 -26.76 6.24
CA ILE A 199 3.34 -26.63 4.91
C ILE A 199 4.35 -26.37 3.79
N SER A 200 5.66 -26.39 4.10
CA SER A 200 6.75 -26.17 3.14
C SER A 200 6.60 -24.86 2.35
N SER A 201 6.32 -23.77 3.06
CA SER A 201 6.22 -22.43 2.48
C SER A 201 7.19 -21.49 3.19
N THR A 202 7.84 -20.62 2.42
CA THR A 202 8.78 -19.61 2.94
C THR A 202 7.99 -18.41 3.46
N PRO A 203 8.16 -18.01 4.73
CA PRO A 203 7.50 -16.85 5.27
C PRO A 203 8.17 -15.55 4.82
N ILE A 204 7.36 -14.54 4.54
CA ILE A 204 7.78 -13.14 4.53
C ILE A 204 7.12 -12.47 5.73
N VAL A 205 7.85 -11.64 6.46
CA VAL A 205 7.34 -10.91 7.62
C VAL A 205 7.71 -9.43 7.51
N TRP A 206 6.87 -8.55 8.04
CA TRP A 206 7.28 -7.18 8.30
C TRP A 206 8.37 -7.13 9.38
N GLN A 207 9.14 -6.05 9.40
CA GLN A 207 10.32 -5.92 10.27
C GLN A 207 10.04 -6.02 11.77
N ASP A 208 8.81 -5.80 12.23
CA ASP A 208 8.41 -5.68 13.64
C ASP A 208 8.90 -6.86 14.50
N VAL A 209 8.57 -8.08 14.08
CA VAL A 209 8.93 -9.31 14.80
C VAL A 209 10.44 -9.47 14.92
N TRP A 210 11.16 -9.03 13.88
CA TRP A 210 12.62 -9.06 13.87
C TRP A 210 13.24 -7.95 14.73
N ASP A 211 12.65 -6.75 14.76
CA ASP A 211 13.06 -5.63 15.64
C ASP A 211 12.95 -5.99 17.12
N GLU A 212 12.01 -6.86 17.46
CA GLU A 212 11.85 -7.40 18.80
C GLU A 212 12.88 -8.47 19.18
N ASN A 213 13.75 -8.86 18.25
CA ASN A 213 14.75 -9.94 18.36
C ASN A 213 14.13 -11.33 18.54
N VAL A 214 12.94 -11.56 17.98
CA VAL A 214 12.42 -12.92 17.83
C VAL A 214 13.36 -13.69 16.88
N THR A 215 13.69 -14.93 17.25
CA THR A 215 14.51 -15.79 16.38
C THR A 215 13.65 -16.30 15.23
N LEU A 216 14.01 -15.92 14.02
CA LEU A 216 13.32 -16.35 12.81
C LEU A 216 14.07 -17.52 12.16
N PRO A 217 13.39 -18.45 11.48
CA PRO A 217 14.04 -19.40 10.59
C PRO A 217 14.90 -18.67 9.54
N GLN A 218 16.07 -19.21 9.22
CA GLN A 218 17.06 -18.54 8.35
C GLN A 218 16.54 -18.23 6.94
N ASP A 219 15.57 -19.01 6.45
CA ASP A 219 14.92 -18.83 5.16
C ASP A 219 13.81 -17.76 5.17
N THR A 220 13.50 -17.16 6.32
CA THR A 220 12.52 -16.07 6.44
C THR A 220 13.02 -14.82 5.72
N ILE A 221 12.15 -14.20 4.92
CA ILE A 221 12.42 -12.91 4.27
C ILE A 221 11.86 -11.79 5.14
N ILE A 222 12.67 -10.76 5.39
CA ILE A 222 12.27 -9.60 6.18
C ILE A 222 11.92 -8.44 5.25
N GLN A 223 10.73 -7.85 5.40
CA GLN A 223 10.33 -6.66 4.68
C GLN A 223 10.48 -5.41 5.56
N VAL A 224 11.46 -4.57 5.21
CA VAL A 224 11.77 -3.32 5.90
C VAL A 224 10.81 -2.23 5.43
N TRP A 225 10.03 -1.69 6.36
CA TRP A 225 8.94 -0.76 6.08
C TRP A 225 8.94 0.48 6.98
N LYS A 226 9.57 0.41 8.16
CA LYS A 226 9.80 1.54 9.06
C LYS A 226 11.15 2.19 8.80
N GLY A 227 11.35 3.35 9.43
CA GLY A 227 12.54 4.18 9.34
C GLY A 227 12.25 5.51 8.65
N ASP A 228 12.88 6.58 9.11
CA ASP A 228 12.76 7.88 8.43
C ASP A 228 13.36 7.81 7.02
N ASN A 229 12.91 8.67 6.11
CA ASN A 229 13.42 8.77 4.75
C ASN A 229 14.95 9.00 4.76
N GLY A 230 15.73 7.93 4.58
CA GLY A 230 17.20 7.92 4.58
C GLY A 230 17.86 7.03 5.65
N LEU A 231 17.09 6.36 6.53
CA LEU A 231 17.60 5.57 7.65
C LEU A 231 17.34 4.05 7.54
N TRP A 232 16.96 3.52 6.38
CA TRP A 232 16.75 2.07 6.21
C TRP A 232 18.05 1.27 6.01
N GLY A 233 19.14 1.89 5.53
CA GLY A 233 20.43 1.23 5.29
C GLY A 233 20.95 0.38 6.46
N PRO A 234 20.96 0.91 7.70
CA PRO A 234 21.33 0.14 8.89
C PRO A 234 20.46 -1.10 9.15
N TYR A 235 19.17 -1.07 8.80
CA TYR A 235 18.30 -2.23 8.91
C TYR A 235 18.67 -3.29 7.86
N LEU A 236 18.94 -2.87 6.62
CA LEU A 236 19.42 -3.77 5.56
C LEU A 236 20.75 -4.43 5.94
N ASP A 237 21.71 -3.65 6.44
CA ASP A 237 23.02 -4.13 6.92
C ASP A 237 22.86 -5.17 8.04
N LYS A 238 22.04 -4.86 9.05
CA LYS A 238 21.84 -5.72 10.21
C LYS A 238 21.20 -7.05 9.80
N ALA A 239 20.16 -7.03 8.97
CA ALA A 239 19.47 -8.24 8.51
C ALA A 239 20.37 -9.09 7.60
N ALA A 240 21.03 -8.48 6.62
CA ALA A 240 21.96 -9.18 5.73
C ALA A 240 23.16 -9.77 6.49
N LYS A 241 23.67 -9.09 7.52
CA LYS A 241 24.74 -9.62 8.38
C LYS A 241 24.30 -10.84 9.20
N GLN A 242 23.02 -10.93 9.53
CA GLN A 242 22.42 -12.10 10.16
C GLN A 242 22.06 -13.19 9.13
N GLY A 243 22.27 -12.94 7.84
CA GLY A 243 22.05 -13.87 6.73
C GLY A 243 20.59 -13.98 6.28
N TYR A 244 19.72 -13.05 6.68
CA TYR A 244 18.34 -13.00 6.21
C TYR A 244 18.27 -12.30 4.86
N ASP A 245 17.40 -12.80 4.00
CA ASP A 245 16.99 -12.09 2.79
C ASP A 245 16.04 -10.94 3.13
N VAL A 246 16.15 -9.83 2.38
CA VAL A 246 15.49 -8.56 2.72
C VAL A 246 14.81 -7.93 1.51
N ILE A 247 13.63 -7.37 1.72
CA ILE A 247 12.86 -6.56 0.77
C ILE A 247 12.68 -5.16 1.35
N LEU A 248 12.92 -4.10 0.57
CA LEU A 248 12.74 -2.71 1.00
C LEU A 248 11.38 -2.15 0.55
N SER A 249 10.66 -1.49 1.45
CA SER A 249 9.43 -0.76 1.13
C SER A 249 9.32 0.61 1.80
N THR A 250 10.09 0.88 2.86
CA THR A 250 10.08 2.14 3.64
C THR A 250 9.92 3.42 2.80
N PRO A 251 10.74 3.67 1.75
CA PRO A 251 10.64 4.93 1.00
C PRO A 251 9.54 4.98 -0.07
N TRP A 252 8.80 3.89 -0.26
CA TRP A 252 7.86 3.71 -1.38
C TRP A 252 6.41 3.47 -0.94
N TYR A 253 6.01 4.17 0.13
CA TYR A 253 4.62 4.29 0.56
C TYR A 253 3.89 5.31 -0.33
N LEU A 254 3.24 4.80 -1.38
CA LEU A 254 2.55 5.60 -2.38
C LEU A 254 1.16 6.05 -1.92
N ASN A 255 0.58 5.44 -0.88
CA ASN A 255 -0.62 5.97 -0.22
C ASN A 255 -0.37 7.37 0.40
N LEU A 256 0.87 7.68 0.80
CA LEU A 256 1.26 8.97 1.37
C LEU A 256 1.48 10.03 0.28
N ILE A 257 0.38 10.61 -0.20
CA ILE A 257 0.40 11.65 -1.24
C ILE A 257 0.91 12.99 -0.68
N SER A 258 1.59 13.78 -1.53
CA SER A 258 1.95 15.16 -1.22
C SER A 258 1.88 16.04 -2.47
N TYR A 259 1.71 17.35 -2.29
CA TYR A 259 1.75 18.32 -3.39
C TYR A 259 3.20 18.57 -3.85
N GLY A 260 3.39 18.84 -5.15
CA GLY A 260 4.68 19.24 -5.72
C GLY A 260 5.27 20.51 -5.09
N LYS A 261 6.58 20.73 -5.22
CA LYS A 261 7.24 21.98 -4.78
C LYS A 261 7.84 22.67 -6.00
N TYR A 262 7.84 23.99 -5.97
CA TYR A 262 8.63 24.80 -6.88
C TYR A 262 10.10 24.71 -6.48
N ASN A 263 10.99 24.51 -7.46
CA ASN A 263 12.41 24.79 -7.23
C ASN A 263 12.65 26.30 -7.26
N THR A 264 13.87 26.72 -6.90
CA THR A 264 14.30 28.13 -6.89
C THR A 264 14.23 28.83 -8.26
N ASN A 265 14.00 28.08 -9.34
CA ASN A 265 13.98 28.57 -10.72
C ASN A 265 12.56 28.53 -11.35
N ALA A 266 11.51 28.51 -10.52
CA ALA A 266 10.10 28.64 -10.91
C ALA A 266 9.54 27.54 -11.84
N SER A 267 10.20 26.38 -11.99
CA SER A 267 9.58 25.21 -12.60
C SER A 267 8.85 24.36 -11.55
N LEU A 268 7.62 23.96 -11.85
CA LEU A 268 6.85 23.01 -11.05
C LEU A 268 7.55 21.65 -11.11
N MET A 269 8.07 21.21 -9.97
CA MET A 269 8.66 19.89 -9.82
C MET A 269 7.61 18.98 -9.16
N ASN A 270 7.28 17.86 -9.80
CA ASN A 270 6.40 16.86 -9.18
C ASN A 270 7.18 16.12 -8.09
N LEU A 271 7.21 16.69 -6.89
CA LEU A 271 7.95 16.15 -5.73
C LEU A 271 7.78 14.66 -5.54
N GLU A 272 6.58 14.14 -5.78
CA GLU A 272 6.28 12.72 -5.58
C GLU A 272 7.11 11.83 -6.51
N PHE A 273 7.32 12.23 -7.76
CA PHE A 273 8.22 11.49 -8.66
C PHE A 273 9.66 11.48 -8.12
N PHE A 274 10.21 12.67 -7.82
CA PHE A 274 11.60 12.79 -7.36
C PHE A 274 11.80 12.04 -6.03
N LYS A 275 10.86 12.18 -5.09
CA LYS A 275 10.82 11.49 -3.79
C LYS A 275 10.98 9.99 -3.92
N HIS A 276 10.43 9.36 -4.94
CA HIS A 276 10.52 7.91 -5.13
C HIS A 276 11.66 7.50 -6.07
N TYR A 277 11.98 8.30 -7.08
CA TYR A 277 13.01 8.00 -8.08
C TYR A 277 14.43 8.19 -7.55
N GLU A 278 14.66 9.22 -6.72
CA GLU A 278 15.99 9.59 -6.19
C GLU A 278 16.44 8.70 -5.04
N ILE A 279 15.57 7.81 -4.58
CA ILE A 279 15.90 6.78 -3.60
C ILE A 279 17.00 5.89 -4.17
N GLU A 280 18.14 5.85 -3.47
CA GLU A 280 19.15 4.82 -3.62
C GLU A 280 18.85 3.72 -2.58
N PRO A 281 18.35 2.53 -2.97
CA PRO A 281 17.94 1.49 -2.04
C PRO A 281 19.06 1.04 -1.11
N LEU A 282 20.31 1.06 -1.58
CA LEU A 282 21.50 0.71 -0.80
C LEU A 282 22.16 1.93 -0.13
N MET A 283 21.43 3.03 0.01
CA MET A 283 21.92 4.20 0.75
C MET A 283 22.31 3.80 2.17
N ASN A 284 23.51 4.21 2.60
CA ASN A 284 24.08 3.89 3.90
C ASN A 284 24.24 2.38 4.18
N PHE A 285 24.15 1.52 3.15
CA PHE A 285 24.52 0.12 3.26
C PHE A 285 26.06 -0.01 3.26
N THR A 286 26.60 -0.60 4.32
CA THR A 286 28.05 -0.77 4.54
C THR A 286 28.50 -2.23 4.52
N GLY A 287 27.58 -3.16 4.29
CA GLY A 287 27.89 -4.59 4.18
C GLY A 287 28.75 -4.98 2.96
N THR A 288 29.25 -6.22 2.97
CA THR A 288 30.06 -6.82 1.90
C THR A 288 29.23 -7.13 0.64
N GLU A 289 29.88 -7.41 -0.49
CA GLU A 289 29.19 -7.83 -1.72
C GLU A 289 28.39 -9.13 -1.53
N GLU A 290 28.84 -10.03 -0.66
CA GLU A 290 28.07 -11.22 -0.27
C GLU A 290 26.81 -10.84 0.51
N GLN A 291 26.93 -9.90 1.45
CA GLN A 291 25.77 -9.41 2.21
C GLN A 291 24.77 -8.68 1.29
N LYS A 292 25.24 -7.96 0.27
CA LYS A 292 24.36 -7.32 -0.74
C LYS A 292 23.48 -8.32 -1.48
N LYS A 293 23.91 -9.57 -1.65
CA LYS A 293 23.11 -10.60 -2.34
C LYS A 293 21.84 -10.98 -1.58
N HIS A 294 21.77 -10.69 -0.28
CA HIS A 294 20.57 -10.87 0.52
C HIS A 294 19.51 -9.78 0.26
N ILE A 295 19.86 -8.68 -0.40
CA ILE A 295 18.90 -7.63 -0.73
C ILE A 295 18.19 -8.00 -2.03
N LEU A 296 16.96 -8.53 -1.92
CA LEU A 296 16.22 -9.12 -3.04
C LEU A 296 15.58 -8.08 -3.96
N GLY A 297 15.40 -6.85 -3.48
CA GLY A 297 14.73 -5.77 -4.18
C GLY A 297 13.81 -5.00 -3.24
N GLY A 298 12.62 -4.64 -3.73
CA GLY A 298 11.67 -3.90 -2.92
C GLY A 298 10.29 -3.77 -3.54
N GLU A 299 9.40 -3.10 -2.82
CA GLU A 299 8.00 -2.98 -3.18
C GLU A 299 7.48 -1.55 -3.00
N ALA A 300 6.67 -1.11 -3.94
CA ALA A 300 5.81 0.06 -3.75
C ALA A 300 4.51 -0.37 -3.08
N CYS A 301 4.15 0.29 -1.98
CA CYS A 301 2.97 -0.02 -1.18
C CYS A 301 1.87 1.04 -1.40
N VAL A 302 0.65 0.57 -1.67
CA VAL A 302 -0.56 1.39 -1.59
C VAL A 302 -1.51 0.72 -0.60
N TRP A 303 -1.43 1.20 0.64
CA TRP A 303 -2.45 0.99 1.64
C TRP A 303 -3.73 1.75 1.25
N ALA A 304 -4.88 1.15 1.55
CA ALA A 304 -6.15 1.54 0.97
C ALA A 304 -7.06 2.28 1.96
N GLU A 305 -6.53 2.95 3.00
CA GLU A 305 -7.36 3.74 3.92
C GLU A 305 -8.12 4.87 3.18
N PHE A 306 -7.51 5.43 2.13
CA PHE A 306 -8.07 6.51 1.32
C PHE A 306 -8.03 6.20 -0.18
N VAL A 307 -7.86 4.93 -0.55
CA VAL A 307 -7.74 4.48 -1.93
C VAL A 307 -8.75 3.38 -2.20
N ASP A 308 -9.53 3.53 -3.25
CA ASP A 308 -10.46 2.52 -3.75
C ASP A 308 -10.45 2.50 -5.29
N SER A 309 -11.42 1.81 -5.91
CA SER A 309 -11.53 1.74 -7.37
C SER A 309 -11.65 3.10 -8.08
N THR A 310 -12.10 4.15 -7.39
CA THR A 310 -12.31 5.49 -7.97
C THR A 310 -11.01 6.24 -8.23
N ASN A 311 -9.97 5.97 -7.43
CA ASN A 311 -8.73 6.74 -7.47
C ASN A 311 -7.45 5.88 -7.52
N LEU A 312 -7.53 4.55 -7.36
CA LEU A 312 -6.34 3.67 -7.30
C LEU A 312 -5.38 3.88 -8.46
N LEU A 313 -5.87 3.79 -9.70
CA LEU A 313 -5.01 3.80 -10.88
C LEU A 313 -4.36 5.19 -11.10
N THR A 314 -5.10 6.27 -10.84
CA THR A 314 -4.59 7.65 -10.94
C THR A 314 -3.58 7.94 -9.84
N THR A 315 -3.85 7.47 -8.63
CA THR A 315 -2.94 7.63 -7.48
C THR A 315 -1.66 6.84 -7.73
N LEU A 316 -1.75 5.57 -8.10
CA LEU A 316 -0.60 4.68 -8.24
C LEU A 316 0.28 5.01 -9.45
N TRP A 317 -0.32 5.34 -10.61
CA TRP A 317 0.42 5.48 -11.87
C TRP A 317 0.41 6.94 -12.38
N PRO A 318 1.57 7.51 -12.77
CA PRO A 318 2.86 6.85 -13.02
C PRO A 318 3.83 6.85 -11.82
N ARG A 319 3.41 7.16 -10.60
CA ARG A 319 4.34 7.24 -9.45
C ARG A 319 5.07 5.91 -9.19
N ALA A 320 4.38 4.77 -9.27
CA ALA A 320 4.98 3.45 -9.15
C ALA A 320 5.95 3.11 -10.30
N SER A 321 5.86 3.77 -11.45
CA SER A 321 6.84 3.60 -12.53
C SER A 321 8.23 4.11 -12.14
N ALA A 322 8.31 5.12 -11.26
CA ALA A 322 9.58 5.61 -10.73
C ALA A 322 10.29 4.53 -9.91
N VAL A 323 9.52 3.87 -9.03
CA VAL A 323 10.00 2.74 -8.21
C VAL A 323 10.41 1.57 -9.11
N ALA A 324 9.61 1.26 -10.13
CA ALA A 324 9.91 0.20 -11.08
C ALA A 324 11.22 0.45 -11.84
N GLU A 325 11.49 1.68 -12.29
CA GLU A 325 12.76 1.99 -12.95
C GLU A 325 13.95 1.87 -12.00
N ARG A 326 13.80 2.28 -10.72
CA ARG A 326 14.85 2.15 -9.70
C ARG A 326 15.19 0.69 -9.38
N LEU A 327 14.19 -0.19 -9.35
CA LEU A 327 14.37 -1.61 -9.07
C LEU A 327 14.85 -2.43 -10.27
N TRP A 328 14.66 -1.92 -11.50
CA TRP A 328 15.04 -2.62 -12.72
C TRP A 328 16.37 -2.14 -13.34
N SER A 329 16.58 -0.81 -13.37
CA SER A 329 17.68 -0.21 -14.12
C SER A 329 19.00 -0.29 -13.35
N ALA A 330 20.11 -0.14 -14.05
CA ALA A 330 21.42 -0.01 -13.42
C ALA A 330 21.43 1.19 -12.46
N ALA A 331 22.14 1.07 -11.33
CA ALA A 331 22.23 2.13 -10.31
C ALA A 331 22.68 3.50 -10.87
N SER A 332 23.51 3.49 -11.94
CA SER A 332 23.98 4.69 -12.63
C SER A 332 22.88 5.43 -13.43
N VAL A 333 21.70 4.83 -13.63
CA VAL A 333 20.52 5.48 -14.22
C VAL A 333 19.77 6.17 -13.08
N ASN A 334 20.19 7.39 -12.76
CA ASN A 334 19.67 8.15 -11.62
C ASN A 334 19.51 9.66 -11.88
N LYS A 335 19.54 10.09 -13.16
CA LYS A 335 19.36 11.49 -13.54
C LYS A 335 17.88 11.84 -13.63
N SER A 336 17.33 12.42 -12.56
CA SER A 336 15.91 12.76 -12.45
C SER A 336 15.42 13.68 -13.57
N GLU A 337 16.27 14.58 -14.07
CA GLU A 337 15.92 15.54 -15.12
C GLU A 337 15.65 14.86 -16.47
N ASP A 338 16.35 13.77 -16.79
CA ASP A 338 16.09 12.96 -17.98
C ASP A 338 14.90 12.02 -17.76
N ALA A 339 14.85 11.40 -16.58
CA ALA A 339 13.84 10.42 -16.22
C ALA A 339 12.42 11.00 -16.25
N GLN A 340 12.21 12.23 -15.77
CA GLN A 340 10.89 12.86 -15.81
C GLN A 340 10.33 12.96 -17.24
N PHE A 341 11.15 13.30 -18.24
CA PHE A 341 10.66 13.42 -19.63
C PHE A 341 10.37 12.06 -20.25
N ARG A 342 11.22 11.06 -20.01
CA ARG A 342 10.96 9.68 -20.45
C ARG A 342 9.70 9.10 -19.79
N LEU A 343 9.50 9.42 -18.50
CA LEU A 343 8.34 8.99 -17.74
C LEU A 343 7.06 9.67 -18.22
N ASP A 344 7.09 10.96 -18.56
CA ASP A 344 5.93 11.67 -19.12
C ASP A 344 5.51 11.06 -20.48
N VAL A 345 6.47 10.72 -21.33
CA VAL A 345 6.20 9.96 -22.57
C VAL A 345 5.64 8.56 -22.26
N HIS A 346 6.14 7.88 -21.22
CA HIS A 346 5.57 6.61 -20.78
C HIS A 346 4.13 6.76 -20.27
N ARG A 347 3.83 7.80 -19.49
CA ARG A 347 2.48 8.16 -19.04
C ARG A 347 1.54 8.35 -20.22
N CYS A 348 1.96 9.06 -21.27
CA CYS A 348 1.19 9.15 -22.51
C CYS A 348 0.95 7.78 -23.18
N ARG A 349 1.93 6.87 -23.17
CA ARG A 349 1.72 5.48 -23.67
C ARG A 349 0.71 4.71 -22.83
N LEU A 350 0.68 4.92 -21.51
CA LEU A 350 -0.32 4.31 -20.63
C LEU A 350 -1.74 4.82 -20.95
N LEU A 351 -1.91 6.14 -21.16
CA LEU A 351 -3.18 6.70 -21.60
C LEU A 351 -3.68 6.09 -22.93
N ARG A 352 -2.80 5.90 -23.91
CA ARG A 352 -3.14 5.23 -25.18
C ARG A 352 -3.62 3.79 -24.99
N ARG A 353 -3.26 3.15 -23.88
CA ARG A 353 -3.70 1.80 -23.50
C ARG A 353 -4.95 1.83 -22.62
N GLY A 354 -5.62 2.98 -22.49
CA GLY A 354 -6.82 3.15 -21.67
C GLY A 354 -6.54 3.17 -20.16
N ILE A 355 -5.31 3.45 -19.74
CA ILE A 355 -4.91 3.55 -18.33
C ILE A 355 -4.97 5.02 -17.91
N PRO A 356 -5.77 5.39 -16.89
CA PRO A 356 -5.90 6.77 -16.44
C PRO A 356 -4.72 7.19 -15.54
N ALA A 357 -3.49 7.17 -16.08
CA ALA A 357 -2.32 7.59 -15.34
C ALA A 357 -2.31 9.13 -15.16
N GLN A 358 -2.10 9.61 -13.94
CA GLN A 358 -2.09 11.04 -13.64
C GLN A 358 -0.93 11.77 -14.36
N PRO A 359 -1.05 13.09 -14.63
CA PRO A 359 0.05 13.86 -15.21
C PRO A 359 1.29 13.89 -14.32
N LEU A 360 2.47 13.95 -14.94
CA LEU A 360 3.73 14.21 -14.25
C LEU A 360 4.13 15.69 -14.35
N LEU A 361 4.07 16.23 -15.57
CA LEU A 361 4.41 17.61 -15.92
C LEU A 361 3.18 18.35 -16.43
N ASN A 362 3.23 19.68 -16.44
CA ASN A 362 2.28 20.49 -17.19
C ASN A 362 2.47 20.21 -18.68
N GLY A 363 1.42 19.77 -19.36
CA GLY A 363 1.51 19.38 -20.76
C GLY A 363 0.24 18.68 -21.24
N TYR A 364 0.37 17.97 -22.36
CA TYR A 364 -0.73 17.24 -22.97
C TYR A 364 -0.23 15.96 -23.63
N CYS A 365 -1.14 15.01 -23.79
CA CYS A 365 -0.89 13.71 -24.40
C CYS A 365 -1.66 13.60 -25.73
N GLY A 366 -1.31 14.45 -26.70
CA GLY A 366 -1.85 14.42 -28.06
C GLY A 366 -3.38 14.31 -28.15
N ASN A 367 -3.89 13.61 -29.17
CA ASN A 367 -5.34 13.40 -29.39
C ASN A 367 -5.90 12.20 -28.60
N TYR A 368 -5.17 11.67 -27.62
CA TYR A 368 -5.55 10.44 -26.89
C TYR A 368 -5.72 10.70 -25.39
N GLU A 369 -5.53 11.95 -24.95
CA GLU A 369 -5.85 12.35 -23.60
C GLU A 369 -7.36 12.21 -23.37
N LEU A 370 -7.73 11.22 -22.54
CA LEU A 370 -9.11 10.91 -22.16
C LEU A 370 -10.08 10.69 -23.35
N GLY A 371 -9.57 10.23 -24.50
CA GLY A 371 -10.40 9.99 -25.68
C GLY A 371 -10.91 11.26 -26.37
N MET A 372 -10.30 12.43 -26.12
CA MET A 372 -10.65 13.68 -26.78
C MET A 372 -10.33 13.63 -28.29
N PRO A 373 -11.33 13.62 -29.20
CA PRO A 373 -11.07 13.87 -30.61
C PRO A 373 -10.55 15.31 -30.77
N ARG A 374 -9.72 15.54 -31.78
CA ARG A 374 -9.15 16.87 -32.09
C ARG A 374 -10.21 17.97 -32.23
N SER A 375 -11.45 17.60 -32.58
CA SER A 375 -12.62 18.48 -32.66
C SER A 375 -13.14 18.96 -31.29
N MET A 376 -12.94 18.20 -30.20
CA MET A 376 -13.32 18.60 -28.85
C MET A 376 -12.35 19.61 -28.23
N VAL A 377 -11.05 19.51 -28.57
CA VAL A 377 -10.03 20.46 -28.09
C VAL A 377 -10.29 21.88 -28.62
N ASN A 378 -10.80 21.99 -29.85
CA ASN A 378 -11.19 23.26 -30.46
C ASN A 378 -12.70 23.55 -30.33
N HIS A 379 -13.42 22.83 -29.45
CA HIS A 379 -14.85 23.05 -29.28
C HIS A 379 -15.06 24.39 -28.56
N PRO A 380 -15.95 25.28 -29.04
CA PRO A 380 -16.11 26.64 -28.51
C PRO A 380 -16.47 26.71 -27.02
N ALA A 381 -17.02 25.63 -26.44
CA ALA A 381 -17.26 25.52 -25.00
C ALA A 381 -15.98 25.34 -24.14
N PHE A 382 -14.87 24.93 -24.75
CA PHE A 382 -13.57 24.70 -24.09
C PHE A 382 -12.46 25.61 -24.64
N ASN A 383 -12.79 26.46 -25.61
CA ASN A 383 -11.85 27.39 -26.23
C ASN A 383 -11.85 28.70 -25.43
N TYR A 384 -10.94 28.82 -24.46
CA TYR A 384 -10.61 30.11 -23.83
C TYR A 384 -9.76 30.92 -24.81
N GLU A 385 -10.36 31.40 -25.91
CA GLU A 385 -9.69 32.38 -26.76
C GLU A 385 -9.56 33.69 -25.97
N ASN A 386 -8.29 34.03 -25.69
CA ASN A 386 -7.72 35.32 -25.30
C ASN A 386 -8.71 36.46 -24.94
N PRO A 387 -8.62 37.06 -23.74
CA PRO A 387 -9.14 38.40 -23.54
C PRO A 387 -8.29 39.34 -24.42
N VAL A 388 -8.82 39.72 -25.57
CA VAL A 388 -8.26 40.83 -26.35
C VAL A 388 -8.42 42.08 -25.49
N TRP A 389 -7.36 42.48 -24.79
CA TRP A 389 -7.26 43.83 -24.25
C TRP A 389 -7.11 44.79 -25.42
N VAL A 390 -8.23 45.27 -25.94
CA VAL A 390 -8.27 46.40 -26.86
C VAL A 390 -7.91 47.64 -26.04
N VAL A 391 -6.66 48.10 -26.15
CA VAL A 391 -6.31 49.46 -25.72
C VAL A 391 -6.85 50.41 -26.79
N THR A 392 -8.06 50.91 -26.59
CA THR A 392 -8.57 52.08 -27.31
C THR A 392 -8.30 53.33 -26.48
N THR A 393 -7.29 54.10 -26.88
CA THR A 393 -7.20 55.51 -26.52
C THR A 393 -8.20 56.28 -27.37
N THR A 394 -9.36 56.61 -26.80
CA THR A 394 -10.22 57.68 -27.31
C THR A 394 -10.70 58.56 -26.18
N ALA A 395 -10.40 59.84 -26.32
CA ALA A 395 -10.79 60.91 -25.44
C ALA A 395 -12.32 60.97 -25.26
N ALA A 396 -12.71 61.33 -24.04
CA ALA A 396 -13.97 61.95 -23.63
C ALA A 396 -15.18 61.74 -24.55
N SER A 397 -16.07 60.83 -24.18
CA SER A 397 -17.49 61.17 -24.04
C SER A 397 -18.22 60.08 -23.24
N THR A 398 -19.04 60.56 -22.32
CA THR A 398 -19.94 59.81 -21.45
C THR A 398 -20.92 58.97 -22.26
N GLN A 399 -21.12 57.70 -21.90
CA GLN A 399 -22.46 57.12 -21.84
C GLN A 399 -22.52 55.83 -21.00
N THR A 400 -23.58 55.79 -20.20
CA THR A 400 -23.93 54.84 -19.14
C THR A 400 -24.35 53.48 -19.71
N ILE A 401 -23.90 52.39 -19.09
CA ILE A 401 -24.46 51.04 -19.32
C ILE A 401 -24.90 50.48 -17.96
N THR A 402 -26.21 50.27 -17.83
CA THR A 402 -26.85 49.57 -16.70
C THR A 402 -26.85 48.06 -16.96
N SER A 403 -26.41 47.27 -15.96
CA SER A 403 -26.46 45.81 -15.97
C SER A 403 -27.77 45.29 -15.34
N SER A 404 -28.37 44.28 -15.95
CA SER A 404 -29.48 43.54 -15.35
C SER A 404 -28.93 42.39 -14.49
N GLY A 405 -28.93 42.61 -13.17
CA GLY A 405 -29.24 41.57 -12.19
C GLY A 405 -28.08 40.69 -11.70
N GLN A 406 -27.28 41.22 -10.77
CA GLN A 406 -27.05 40.65 -9.43
C GLN A 406 -26.10 41.56 -8.65
N THR A 407 -26.55 42.02 -7.47
CA THR A 407 -25.75 42.83 -6.55
C THR A 407 -25.16 41.92 -5.47
N ILE A 408 -23.83 41.79 -5.47
CA ILE A 408 -23.08 41.35 -4.28
C ILE A 408 -22.16 42.51 -3.92
N THR A 409 -22.41 43.14 -2.77
CA THR A 409 -21.57 44.19 -2.20
C THR A 409 -20.38 43.57 -1.47
N SER A 410 -19.15 43.93 -1.87
CA SER A 410 -17.99 43.90 -0.98
C SER A 410 -17.28 45.25 -1.03
N ASN A 411 -17.13 45.88 0.14
CA ASN A 411 -16.37 47.10 0.33
C ASN A 411 -14.88 46.75 0.37
N THR A 412 -14.11 47.23 -0.61
CA THR A 412 -12.66 47.32 -0.53
C THR A 412 -12.27 48.76 -0.20
N GLN A 413 -11.84 49.00 1.03
CA GLN A 413 -11.04 50.18 1.36
C GLN A 413 -9.60 49.92 0.91
N THR A 414 -9.15 50.72 -0.03
CA THR A 414 -7.74 50.93 -0.40
C THR A 414 -7.02 51.71 0.69
N MET A 415 -5.81 51.30 1.06
CA MET A 415 -4.68 52.23 1.21
C MET A 415 -3.38 51.54 0.80
N THR A 416 -2.84 51.99 -0.33
CA THR A 416 -1.41 52.10 -0.69
C THR A 416 -0.71 53.17 0.18
N PRO A 417 0.63 53.30 0.18
CA PRO A 417 1.63 52.75 -0.75
C PRO A 417 2.24 51.42 -0.35
#